data_AF-A0A2V2S8C3-F1
#
_entry.id   AF-A0A2V2S8C3-F1
#
_cell.length_a   1.000
_cell.length_b   1.000
_cell.length_c   1.000
_cell.angle_alpha   90.00
_cell.angle_beta   90.00
_cell.angle_gamma   90.00
#
_symmetry.space_group_name_H-M   'P 1'
#
loop_
_entity.id
_entity.type
_entity.pdbx_description
1 polymer ?
#
loop_
_entity_poly.entity_id
_entity_poly.type
_entity_poly.pdbx_seq_one_letter_code
_entity_poly.pdbx_strand_id
1 'polypeptide(L)'
;MPKLRPETAGATTGLALLALGMLLLTRQMKPPEGQRPGLIPAQGKRAASAALGRVATRFFGGLKARLIIPHSALLAAPKRNEGGRIPQLVLSPFPPFPPVQKIRVHPRSSVVKLRFWRFVAYWLIISLLGTDPRLDFWTLHAQSCALPSNSSTDSVRLTYFAYDFDGHLTQVNSPEGVINYGYDLATGQLTSTCTANSLTQYTYDELRRLKTVTALKRNGVAINETTTYTYDKVGNRSTVALPNGVVTYYAYDTLNRLTNLTHQAGTTNLATYTYALDLTGRRTNAVEVLRQEDGSYLTITQRWAFDQMYRLTNEVSLCSSASYSYTNSYRYDQVGNRFSKTRVQSTGTITTTNLFNANDQLLQEVSWSGSTMTESNGYAYDSNGSLLAKTNTSSSSATALY
;
A
#
# COMPACT_ATOMS: atom_id res chain seq x y z
N MET A 1 4.02 44.32 -18.90
CA MET A 1 5.42 43.81 -18.93
C MET A 1 5.75 43.25 -17.54
N PRO A 2 6.51 42.15 -17.37
CA PRO A 2 7.12 41.25 -18.35
C PRO A 2 6.44 39.85 -18.41
N LYS A 3 6.62 39.15 -19.54
CA LYS A 3 6.25 37.74 -19.74
C LYS A 3 7.37 36.85 -19.18
N LEU A 4 7.08 36.00 -18.21
CA LEU A 4 7.96 34.90 -17.81
C LEU A 4 7.74 33.72 -18.77
N ARG A 5 8.82 33.27 -19.41
CA ARG A 5 8.85 32.08 -20.28
C ARG A 5 8.88 30.82 -19.41
N PRO A 6 8.22 29.72 -19.80
CA PRO A 6 8.49 28.43 -19.17
C PRO A 6 9.89 27.95 -19.57
N GLU A 7 10.72 27.65 -18.57
CA GLU A 7 12.05 27.06 -18.74
C GLU A 7 11.94 25.66 -19.34
N THR A 8 12.59 25.47 -20.47
CA THR A 8 12.73 24.21 -21.21
C THR A 8 13.93 23.41 -20.67
N ALA A 9 13.95 23.13 -19.37
CA ALA A 9 15.06 22.40 -18.73
C ALA A 9 14.92 20.87 -18.86
N GLY A 10 13.72 20.33 -19.13
CA GLY A 10 13.48 18.88 -19.22
C GLY A 10 13.69 18.27 -20.61
N ALA A 11 13.64 19.07 -21.68
CA ALA A 11 13.73 18.56 -23.06
C ALA A 11 15.19 18.41 -23.56
N THR A 12 16.13 19.14 -22.95
CA THR A 12 17.54 19.19 -23.36
C THR A 12 18.38 18.05 -22.78
N THR A 13 17.98 17.47 -21.63
CA THR A 13 18.65 16.31 -21.02
C THR A 13 18.35 15.00 -21.74
N GLY A 14 17.12 14.81 -22.24
CA GLY A 14 16.73 13.64 -23.02
C GLY A 14 17.44 13.54 -24.38
N LEU A 15 17.60 14.68 -25.08
CA LEU A 15 18.36 14.75 -26.33
C LEU A 15 19.88 14.58 -26.11
N ALA A 16 20.41 15.00 -24.96
CA ALA A 16 21.82 14.82 -24.62
C ALA A 16 22.16 13.34 -24.35
N LEU A 17 21.27 12.57 -23.72
CA LEU A 17 21.42 11.12 -23.50
C LEU A 17 21.29 10.32 -24.79
N LEU A 18 20.40 10.72 -25.70
CA LEU A 18 20.26 10.13 -27.03
C LEU A 18 21.49 10.39 -27.92
N ALA A 19 22.08 11.59 -27.83
CA ALA A 19 23.33 11.93 -28.50
C ALA A 19 24.54 11.20 -27.90
N LEU A 20 24.59 11.01 -26.58
CA LEU A 20 25.65 10.25 -25.90
C LEU A 20 25.57 8.75 -26.25
N GLY A 21 24.36 8.20 -26.36
CA GLY A 21 24.11 6.83 -26.83
C GLY A 21 24.57 6.62 -28.27
N MET A 22 24.28 7.57 -29.17
CA MET A 22 24.78 7.52 -30.57
C MET A 22 26.30 7.70 -30.66
N LEU A 23 26.93 8.51 -29.81
CA LEU A 23 28.38 8.69 -29.78
C LEU A 23 29.12 7.44 -29.26
N LEU A 24 28.56 6.75 -28.27
CA LEU A 24 29.09 5.49 -27.73
C LEU A 24 28.99 4.33 -28.74
N LEU A 25 27.94 4.32 -29.57
CA LEU A 25 27.80 3.36 -30.68
C LEU A 25 28.83 3.59 -31.81
N THR A 26 29.34 4.81 -32.00
CA THR A 26 30.42 5.07 -32.97
C THR A 26 31.83 4.76 -32.45
N ARG A 27 32.03 4.64 -31.12
CA ARG A 27 33.33 4.29 -30.50
C ARG A 27 33.69 2.80 -30.54
N GLN A 28 32.80 1.93 -31.04
CA GLN A 28 33.08 0.49 -31.22
C GLN A 28 33.82 0.17 -32.54
N MET A 29 34.30 1.18 -33.27
CA MET A 29 35.26 0.96 -34.37
C MET A 29 36.69 1.23 -33.88
N LYS A 30 37.47 0.15 -33.74
CA LYS A 30 38.90 0.18 -33.43
C LYS A 30 39.67 0.89 -34.58
N PRO A 31 40.44 1.97 -34.32
CA PRO A 31 41.30 2.55 -35.35
C PRO A 31 42.61 1.74 -35.48
N PRO A 32 43.27 1.74 -36.66
CA PRO A 32 44.56 1.07 -36.84
C PRO A 32 45.66 1.81 -36.05
N GLU A 33 46.68 1.05 -35.63
CA GLU A 33 47.80 1.51 -34.80
C GLU A 33 48.57 2.69 -35.40
N GLY A 34 48.92 3.64 -34.52
CA GLY A 34 50.05 4.56 -34.70
C GLY A 34 49.71 6.01 -35.04
N GLN A 35 49.41 6.84 -34.04
CA GLN A 35 49.89 8.23 -33.89
C GLN A 35 49.39 8.88 -32.58
N ARG A 36 50.26 9.68 -31.95
CA ARG A 36 50.08 10.32 -30.62
C ARG A 36 49.04 11.46 -30.65
N PRO A 37 48.30 11.73 -29.56
CA PRO A 37 47.32 12.82 -29.53
C PRO A 37 47.97 14.18 -29.22
N GLY A 38 47.85 15.13 -30.15
CA GLY A 38 48.11 16.55 -29.94
C GLY A 38 46.82 17.34 -29.69
N LEU A 39 46.89 18.35 -28.82
CA LEU A 39 45.82 19.31 -28.51
C LEU A 39 45.49 20.22 -29.71
N ILE A 40 44.21 20.54 -29.93
CA ILE A 40 43.77 21.63 -30.81
C ILE A 40 42.74 22.52 -30.07
N PRO A 41 42.89 23.86 -30.09
CA PRO A 41 42.11 24.80 -29.28
C PRO A 41 40.80 25.28 -29.94
N ALA A 42 40.02 26.02 -29.14
CA ALA A 42 38.65 26.42 -29.38
C ALA A 42 38.50 27.58 -30.39
N GLN A 43 38.37 27.29 -31.69
CA GLN A 43 37.59 28.09 -32.65
C GLN A 43 37.13 27.20 -33.83
N GLY A 44 35.91 26.65 -33.75
CA GLY A 44 35.38 25.77 -34.81
C GLY A 44 33.89 25.46 -34.74
N LYS A 45 33.08 26.27 -34.04
CA LYS A 45 31.64 25.98 -33.81
C LYS A 45 30.66 26.70 -34.75
N ARG A 46 31.11 27.43 -35.78
CA ARG A 46 30.21 28.12 -36.74
C ARG A 46 30.14 27.53 -38.15
N ALA A 47 30.94 26.53 -38.51
CA ALA A 47 30.89 25.91 -39.84
C ALA A 47 29.97 24.66 -39.93
N ALA A 48 29.62 24.01 -38.82
CA ALA A 48 28.82 22.78 -38.82
C ALA A 48 27.30 23.00 -38.94
N SER A 49 26.80 24.20 -38.64
CA SER A 49 25.36 24.52 -38.71
C SER A 49 24.86 24.73 -40.15
N ALA A 50 25.72 25.20 -41.06
CA ALA A 50 25.33 25.47 -42.45
C ALA A 50 25.30 24.21 -43.35
N ALA A 51 25.92 23.11 -42.93
CA ALA A 51 25.95 21.87 -43.71
C ALA A 51 24.74 20.93 -43.44
N LEU A 52 24.12 21.01 -42.26
CA LEU A 52 22.99 20.16 -41.88
C LEU A 52 21.63 20.64 -42.43
N GLY A 53 21.50 21.90 -42.83
CA GLY A 53 20.31 22.43 -43.50
C GLY A 53 20.15 22.02 -44.97
N ARG A 54 21.20 21.49 -45.62
CA ARG A 54 21.17 21.13 -47.06
C ARG A 54 20.96 19.64 -47.35
N VAL A 55 20.95 18.78 -46.34
CA VAL A 55 20.76 17.33 -46.51
C VAL A 55 19.29 16.91 -46.36
N ALA A 56 18.48 17.66 -45.59
CA ALA A 56 17.06 17.36 -45.38
C ALA A 56 16.18 17.60 -46.61
N THR A 57 16.58 18.49 -47.53
CA THR A 57 15.77 18.86 -48.71
C THR A 57 15.96 17.93 -49.92
N ARG A 58 16.88 16.95 -49.88
CA ARG A 58 17.10 15.99 -50.98
C ARG A 58 16.40 14.64 -50.80
N PHE A 59 15.78 14.35 -49.64
CA PHE A 59 15.16 13.05 -49.38
C PHE A 59 13.62 13.00 -49.51
N PHE A 60 12.92 14.14 -49.58
CA PHE A 60 11.44 14.19 -49.62
C PHE A 60 10.82 14.71 -50.93
N GLY A 61 11.60 14.74 -52.02
CA GLY A 61 11.12 15.17 -53.33
C GLY A 61 10.87 14.01 -54.29
N GLY A 62 9.71 13.36 -54.20
CA GLY A 62 9.19 12.56 -55.33
C GLY A 62 8.54 11.23 -54.99
N LEU A 63 7.24 11.23 -54.65
CA LEU A 63 6.31 10.22 -55.14
C LEU A 63 4.88 10.78 -55.05
N LYS A 64 4.32 11.19 -56.20
CA LYS A 64 2.88 11.43 -56.35
C LYS A 64 2.24 10.09 -56.76
N ALA A 65 1.37 9.54 -55.92
CA ALA A 65 0.32 8.62 -56.35
C ALA A 65 -0.94 8.88 -55.52
N ARG A 66 -2.02 9.25 -56.23
CA ARG A 66 -3.33 9.60 -55.70
C ARG A 66 -3.97 8.39 -55.01
N LEU A 67 -4.51 8.58 -53.80
CA LEU A 67 -5.49 7.66 -53.23
C LEU A 67 -6.76 8.46 -52.88
N ILE A 68 -7.84 8.12 -53.58
CA ILE A 68 -9.18 8.69 -53.44
C ILE A 68 -9.86 7.98 -52.25
N ILE A 69 -10.45 8.77 -51.35
CA ILE A 69 -11.34 8.28 -50.29
C ILE A 69 -12.78 8.42 -50.79
N PRO A 70 -13.64 7.39 -50.68
CA PRO A 70 -15.07 7.61 -50.53
C PRO A 70 -15.50 7.34 -49.08
N HIS A 71 -16.34 8.23 -48.57
CA HIS A 71 -17.06 8.13 -47.31
C HIS A 71 -18.37 7.35 -47.48
N SER A 72 -18.81 6.74 -46.36
CA SER A 72 -20.19 6.35 -46.01
C SER A 72 -20.69 4.95 -46.43
N ALA A 73 -20.91 4.05 -45.47
CA ALA A 73 -22.24 3.79 -44.88
C ALA A 73 -22.36 2.41 -44.18
N LEU A 74 -22.85 2.47 -42.94
CA LEU A 74 -23.75 1.57 -42.20
C LEU A 74 -23.40 0.11 -41.80
N LEU A 75 -23.75 -0.13 -40.53
CA LEU A 75 -23.93 -1.36 -39.75
C LEU A 75 -24.55 -2.56 -40.48
N ALA A 76 -24.08 -3.77 -40.14
CA ALA A 76 -24.93 -4.93 -39.87
C ALA A 76 -24.22 -5.97 -38.96
N ALA A 77 -24.97 -6.48 -37.98
CA ALA A 77 -24.59 -7.49 -36.97
C ALA A 77 -24.59 -8.94 -37.56
N PRO A 78 -24.12 -9.97 -36.81
CA PRO A 78 -23.74 -11.27 -37.38
C PRO A 78 -24.93 -12.24 -37.55
N LYS A 79 -24.81 -13.17 -38.51
CA LYS A 79 -25.70 -14.34 -38.64
C LYS A 79 -24.93 -15.67 -38.53
N ARG A 80 -25.66 -16.64 -37.95
CA ARG A 80 -25.34 -18.01 -37.55
C ARG A 80 -24.71 -18.92 -38.63
N ASN A 81 -23.90 -19.86 -38.14
CA ASN A 81 -23.45 -21.08 -38.80
C ASN A 81 -24.61 -22.04 -39.13
N GLU A 82 -24.58 -22.66 -40.31
CA GLU A 82 -25.00 -24.06 -40.56
C GLU A 82 -24.21 -24.65 -41.74
N GLY A 83 -23.83 -25.94 -41.64
CA GLY A 83 -23.59 -26.81 -42.81
C GLY A 83 -22.13 -27.12 -43.14
N GLY A 84 -21.66 -28.30 -42.73
CA GLY A 84 -20.27 -28.73 -42.87
C GLY A 84 -19.84 -29.23 -44.26
N ARG A 85 -18.52 -29.30 -44.44
CA ARG A 85 -17.76 -30.43 -45.02
C ARG A 85 -16.27 -30.09 -45.00
N ILE A 86 -15.47 -30.93 -44.35
CA ILE A 86 -14.00 -30.95 -44.44
C ILE A 86 -13.62 -31.92 -45.56
N PRO A 87 -12.66 -31.58 -46.44
CA PRO A 87 -11.79 -32.63 -46.95
C PRO A 87 -10.31 -32.30 -46.81
N GLN A 88 -9.58 -33.37 -46.54
CA GLN A 88 -8.17 -33.49 -46.20
C GLN A 88 -7.25 -33.23 -47.41
N LEU A 89 -6.10 -32.60 -47.18
CA LEU A 89 -4.99 -32.53 -48.14
C LEU A 89 -4.10 -33.77 -47.99
N VAL A 90 -4.09 -34.60 -49.04
CA VAL A 90 -3.13 -35.70 -49.22
C VAL A 90 -2.01 -35.22 -50.17
N LEU A 91 -0.76 -35.42 -49.76
CA LEU A 91 0.45 -35.16 -50.54
C LEU A 91 0.74 -36.31 -51.52
N SER A 92 1.16 -35.98 -52.73
CA SER A 92 1.80 -36.91 -53.67
C SER A 92 2.80 -36.18 -54.60
N PRO A 93 3.79 -36.89 -55.17
CA PRO A 93 5.19 -36.45 -55.19
C PRO A 93 5.66 -35.76 -56.48
N PHE A 94 6.77 -35.02 -56.37
CA PHE A 94 7.52 -34.38 -57.46
C PHE A 94 8.15 -35.38 -58.45
N PRO A 95 8.21 -35.02 -59.75
CA PRO A 95 9.26 -35.48 -60.68
C PRO A 95 10.10 -34.30 -61.24
N PRO A 96 11.23 -34.59 -61.96
CA PRO A 96 12.48 -33.86 -61.81
C PRO A 96 12.69 -32.66 -62.77
N PHE A 97 13.65 -31.81 -62.40
CA PHE A 97 14.10 -30.62 -63.13
C PHE A 97 14.80 -30.92 -64.46
N PRO A 98 14.62 -30.10 -65.52
CA PRO A 98 15.52 -30.02 -66.66
C PRO A 98 16.62 -28.94 -66.44
N PRO A 99 17.70 -28.95 -67.25
CA PRO A 99 18.98 -28.39 -66.87
C PRO A 99 19.13 -26.88 -67.05
N VAL A 100 20.15 -26.39 -66.34
CA VAL A 100 20.56 -25.01 -66.11
C VAL A 100 20.81 -24.20 -67.40
N GLN A 101 20.09 -23.09 -67.56
CA GLN A 101 20.60 -21.92 -68.26
C GLN A 101 21.19 -20.93 -67.24
N LYS A 102 22.47 -20.61 -67.41
CA LYS A 102 23.18 -19.59 -66.62
C LYS A 102 22.62 -18.21 -66.91
N ILE A 103 21.78 -17.68 -66.02
CA ILE A 103 21.55 -16.24 -65.92
C ILE A 103 22.43 -15.70 -64.80
N ARG A 104 23.40 -14.87 -65.17
CA ARG A 104 24.31 -14.17 -64.27
C ARG A 104 23.54 -13.01 -63.58
N VAL A 105 22.93 -13.28 -62.43
CA VAL A 105 22.28 -12.24 -61.60
C VAL A 105 23.30 -11.71 -60.59
N HIS A 106 23.52 -10.39 -60.60
CA HIS A 106 24.35 -9.70 -59.61
C HIS A 106 23.65 -9.69 -58.24
N PRO A 107 24.34 -9.94 -57.11
CA PRO A 107 23.69 -9.99 -55.81
C PRO A 107 23.54 -8.57 -55.26
N ARG A 108 22.33 -8.01 -55.32
CA ARG A 108 21.96 -6.87 -54.46
C ARG A 108 20.59 -7.08 -53.85
N SER A 109 20.55 -6.94 -52.51
CA SER A 109 19.38 -6.76 -51.64
C SER A 109 18.76 -7.99 -50.91
N SER A 110 19.57 -8.76 -50.18
CA SER A 110 19.07 -9.62 -49.08
C SER A 110 19.16 -8.96 -47.68
N VAL A 111 19.84 -7.81 -47.56
CA VAL A 111 20.10 -7.16 -46.25
C VAL A 111 18.94 -6.28 -45.77
N VAL A 112 18.06 -5.82 -46.67
CA VAL A 112 16.98 -4.88 -46.33
C VAL A 112 15.77 -5.60 -45.69
N LYS A 113 15.44 -6.82 -46.12
CA LYS A 113 14.32 -7.59 -45.56
C LYS A 113 14.57 -8.07 -44.12
N LEU A 114 15.81 -8.45 -43.78
CA LEU A 114 16.16 -8.92 -42.43
C LEU A 114 16.19 -7.77 -41.39
N ARG A 115 16.51 -6.55 -41.82
CA ARG A 115 16.51 -5.35 -40.96
C ARG A 115 15.10 -4.82 -40.68
N PHE A 116 14.20 -4.92 -41.66
CA PHE A 116 12.80 -4.51 -41.47
C PHE A 116 12.07 -5.41 -40.47
N TRP A 117 12.23 -6.73 -40.56
CA TRP A 117 11.61 -7.67 -39.61
C TRP A 117 12.18 -7.57 -38.20
N ARG A 118 13.47 -7.23 -38.06
CA ARG A 118 14.06 -6.89 -36.75
C ARG A 118 13.48 -5.61 -36.16
N PHE A 119 13.25 -4.58 -36.98
CA PHE A 119 12.60 -3.34 -36.53
C PHE A 119 11.14 -3.57 -36.13
N VAL A 120 10.39 -4.37 -36.89
CA VAL A 120 8.99 -4.71 -36.59
C VAL A 120 8.91 -5.57 -35.33
N ALA A 121 9.81 -6.54 -35.13
CA ALA A 121 9.86 -7.33 -33.89
C ALA A 121 10.25 -6.46 -32.68
N TYR A 122 11.21 -5.54 -32.83
CA TYR A 122 11.58 -4.61 -31.76
C TYR A 122 10.43 -3.65 -31.41
N TRP A 123 9.72 -3.15 -32.43
CA TRP A 123 8.51 -2.35 -32.23
C TRP A 123 7.38 -3.15 -31.59
N LEU A 124 7.16 -4.39 -32.00
CA LEU A 124 6.13 -5.26 -31.43
C LEU A 124 6.44 -5.61 -29.97
N ILE A 125 7.72 -5.87 -29.64
CA ILE A 125 8.18 -6.09 -28.26
C ILE A 125 8.01 -4.81 -27.43
N ILE A 126 8.40 -3.63 -27.93
CA ILE A 126 8.17 -2.36 -27.24
C ILE A 126 6.67 -2.08 -27.05
N SER A 127 5.84 -2.44 -28.04
CA SER A 127 4.38 -2.22 -27.99
C SER A 127 3.67 -3.23 -27.08
N LEU A 128 4.18 -4.47 -26.98
CA LEU A 128 3.65 -5.51 -26.08
C LEU A 128 4.11 -5.29 -24.64
N LEU A 129 5.35 -4.84 -24.42
CA LEU A 129 5.87 -4.46 -23.10
C LEU A 129 5.23 -3.15 -22.60
N GLY A 130 4.79 -2.26 -23.50
CA GLY A 130 4.02 -1.05 -23.15
C GLY A 130 2.55 -1.30 -22.79
N THR A 131 2.14 -2.57 -22.62
CA THR A 131 0.81 -2.94 -22.08
C THR A 131 0.90 -3.77 -20.81
N ASP A 132 2.12 -4.08 -20.35
CA ASP A 132 2.33 -4.63 -19.01
C ASP A 132 2.47 -3.45 -18.04
N PRO A 133 1.53 -3.24 -17.11
CA PRO A 133 1.61 -2.14 -16.15
C PRO A 133 2.86 -2.22 -15.25
N ARG A 134 3.62 -3.32 -15.27
CA ARG A 134 4.90 -3.48 -14.59
C ARG A 134 6.10 -2.90 -15.34
N LEU A 135 5.96 -2.57 -16.62
CA LEU A 135 7.07 -2.14 -17.49
C LEU A 135 6.98 -0.67 -17.91
N ASP A 136 5.93 0.05 -17.50
CA ASP A 136 5.84 1.50 -17.62
C ASP A 136 6.75 2.18 -16.60
N PHE A 137 8.05 2.16 -16.93
CA PHE A 137 9.19 2.55 -16.09
C PHE A 137 9.21 4.02 -15.61
N TRP A 138 8.22 4.83 -15.98
CA TRP A 138 8.10 6.25 -15.60
C TRP A 138 6.66 6.76 -15.52
N THR A 139 5.63 5.91 -15.58
CA THR A 139 4.27 6.42 -15.36
C THR A 139 4.08 6.67 -13.88
N LEU A 140 4.14 7.94 -13.53
CA LEU A 140 3.40 8.53 -12.42
C LEU A 140 1.99 7.92 -12.45
N HIS A 141 1.74 6.90 -11.64
CA HIS A 141 0.42 6.30 -11.56
C HIS A 141 -0.42 7.27 -10.74
N ALA A 142 -1.12 8.16 -11.43
CA ALA A 142 -2.18 8.94 -10.82
C ALA A 142 -3.35 8.00 -10.53
N GLN A 143 -3.31 7.29 -9.41
CA GLN A 143 -4.54 6.79 -8.82
C GLN A 143 -5.24 8.00 -8.21
N SER A 144 -6.17 8.57 -8.99
CA SER A 144 -7.06 9.61 -8.50
C SER A 144 -8.02 8.99 -7.49
N CYS A 145 -7.62 8.95 -6.22
CA CYS A 145 -8.60 9.00 -5.14
C CYS A 145 -9.12 10.44 -5.09
N ALA A 146 -10.03 10.77 -6.01
CA ALA A 146 -10.78 12.02 -5.95
C ALA A 146 -11.71 11.93 -4.73
N LEU A 147 -11.26 12.46 -3.59
CA LEU A 147 -12.18 12.77 -2.51
C LEU A 147 -13.03 13.97 -2.97
N PRO A 148 -14.36 13.85 -3.06
CA PRO A 148 -15.18 15.02 -3.36
C PRO A 148 -14.95 16.06 -2.26
N SER A 149 -14.57 17.28 -2.65
CA SER A 149 -14.57 18.40 -1.72
C SER A 149 -16.01 18.74 -1.37
N ASN A 150 -16.36 18.77 -0.09
CA ASN A 150 -17.67 19.24 0.39
C ASN A 150 -17.84 20.77 0.29
N SER A 151 -17.11 21.42 -0.61
CA SER A 151 -17.16 22.86 -0.85
C SER A 151 -17.02 23.12 -2.35
N SER A 152 -17.98 23.85 -2.91
CA SER A 152 -18.17 24.10 -4.34
C SER A 152 -17.23 25.16 -4.92
N THR A 153 -16.02 25.31 -4.38
CA THR A 153 -15.01 26.23 -4.91
C THR A 153 -13.58 25.66 -4.93
N ASP A 154 -13.39 24.36 -4.68
CA ASP A 154 -12.06 23.81 -4.40
C ASP A 154 -11.34 23.16 -5.59
N SER A 155 -10.02 23.39 -5.63
CA SER A 155 -9.09 22.84 -6.61
C SER A 155 -9.01 21.32 -6.47
N VAL A 156 -9.10 20.58 -7.58
CA VAL A 156 -8.95 19.11 -7.58
C VAL A 156 -7.65 18.73 -6.88
N ARG A 157 -7.77 17.94 -5.81
CA ARG A 157 -6.64 17.43 -5.03
C ARG A 157 -6.18 16.11 -5.65
N LEU A 158 -5.00 16.09 -6.25
CA LEU A 158 -4.44 14.90 -6.90
C LEU A 158 -3.34 14.29 -6.03
N THR A 159 -3.38 12.96 -5.87
CA THR A 159 -2.30 12.18 -5.27
C THR A 159 -1.67 11.30 -6.35
N TYR A 160 -0.34 11.29 -6.38
CA TYR A 160 0.45 10.54 -7.35
C TYR A 160 1.27 9.47 -6.66
N PHE A 161 1.36 8.31 -7.30
CA PHE A 161 2.10 7.17 -6.81
C PHE A 161 3.21 6.81 -7.80
N ALA A 162 4.41 6.52 -7.30
CA ALA A 162 5.51 5.96 -8.08
C ALA A 162 5.85 4.57 -7.56
N TYR A 163 6.20 3.66 -8.46
CA TYR A 163 6.52 2.27 -8.15
C TYR A 163 7.89 1.90 -8.73
N ASP A 164 8.58 0.92 -8.14
CA ASP A 164 9.77 0.30 -8.73
C ASP A 164 9.39 -0.80 -9.75
N PHE A 165 10.41 -1.42 -10.35
CA PHE A 165 10.24 -2.49 -11.35
C PHE A 165 9.54 -3.74 -10.79
N ASP A 166 9.68 -3.99 -9.49
CA ASP A 166 9.08 -5.13 -8.80
C ASP A 166 7.65 -4.81 -8.32
N GLY A 167 7.18 -3.58 -8.56
CA GLY A 167 5.84 -3.11 -8.23
C GLY A 167 5.68 -2.60 -6.80
N HIS A 168 6.78 -2.36 -6.06
CA HIS A 168 6.72 -1.74 -4.74
C HIS A 168 6.54 -0.23 -4.84
N LEU A 169 5.76 0.34 -3.93
CA LEU A 169 5.46 1.77 -3.87
C LEU A 169 6.68 2.57 -3.40
N THR A 170 7.34 3.33 -4.27
CA THR A 170 8.55 4.11 -3.94
C THR A 170 8.27 5.55 -3.54
N GLN A 171 7.15 6.12 -3.98
CA GLN A 171 6.77 7.49 -3.61
C GLN A 171 5.25 7.70 -3.60
N VAL A 172 4.78 8.46 -2.61
CA VAL A 172 3.44 9.08 -2.59
C VAL A 172 3.64 10.59 -2.59
N ASN A 173 3.07 11.27 -3.57
CA ASN A 173 3.06 12.72 -3.66
C ASN A 173 1.61 13.20 -3.57
N SER A 174 1.26 13.77 -2.42
CA SER A 174 -0.07 14.28 -2.10
C SER A 174 -0.01 15.79 -1.86
N PRO A 175 -1.15 16.50 -1.89
CA PRO A 175 -1.17 17.92 -1.50
C PRO A 175 -0.69 18.16 -0.06
N GLU A 176 -0.74 17.15 0.81
CA GLU A 176 -0.24 17.17 2.18
C GLU A 176 1.29 16.98 2.27
N GLY A 177 1.94 16.51 1.20
CA GLY A 177 3.38 16.33 1.15
C GLY A 177 3.82 15.05 0.42
N VAL A 178 5.14 14.84 0.45
CA VAL A 178 5.80 13.71 -0.23
C VAL A 178 6.34 12.72 0.80
N ILE A 179 6.03 11.44 0.57
CA ILE A 179 6.58 10.30 1.30
C ILE A 179 7.35 9.44 0.30
N ASN A 180 8.59 9.10 0.61
CA ASN A 180 9.44 8.21 -0.16
C ASN A 180 9.68 6.92 0.63
N TYR A 181 9.77 5.81 -0.09
CA TYR A 181 10.03 4.49 0.45
C TYR A 181 11.29 3.93 -0.23
N GLY A 182 12.19 3.38 0.56
CA GLY A 182 13.36 2.65 0.08
C GLY A 182 13.17 1.15 0.32
N TYR A 183 13.61 0.33 -0.63
CA TYR A 183 13.55 -1.12 -0.54
C TYR A 183 14.93 -1.74 -0.76
N ASP A 184 15.16 -2.92 -0.20
CA ASP A 184 16.30 -3.75 -0.53
C ASP A 184 16.09 -4.42 -1.89
N LEU A 185 17.05 -4.27 -2.80
CA LEU A 185 16.94 -4.75 -4.18
C LEU A 185 16.92 -6.28 -4.31
N ALA A 186 17.43 -7.02 -3.32
CA ALA A 186 17.51 -8.47 -3.38
C ALA A 186 16.31 -9.14 -2.69
N THR A 187 15.78 -8.51 -1.63
CA THR A 187 14.73 -9.10 -0.78
C THR A 187 13.36 -8.44 -0.94
N GLY A 188 13.28 -7.24 -1.53
CA GLY A 188 12.05 -6.44 -1.60
C GLY A 188 11.60 -5.88 -0.24
N GLN A 189 12.44 -5.96 0.79
CA GLN A 189 12.08 -5.49 2.13
C GLN A 189 12.19 -3.97 2.23
N LEU A 190 11.23 -3.33 2.92
CA LEU A 190 11.25 -1.89 3.16
C LEU A 190 12.44 -1.51 4.06
N THR A 191 13.38 -0.72 3.57
CA THR A 191 14.58 -0.30 4.30
C THR A 191 14.47 1.12 4.85
N SER A 192 13.62 1.97 4.27
CA SER A 192 13.42 3.33 4.78
C SER A 192 12.09 3.95 4.39
N THR A 193 11.64 4.89 5.23
CA THR A 193 10.56 5.83 4.93
C THR A 193 11.06 7.24 5.21
N CYS A 194 10.85 8.15 4.25
CA CYS A 194 11.39 9.49 4.31
C CYS A 194 10.36 10.52 3.83
N THR A 195 10.17 11.57 4.62
CA THR A 195 9.47 12.80 4.22
C THR A 195 10.45 13.96 4.31
N ALA A 196 10.02 15.17 3.96
CA ALA A 196 10.84 16.37 4.16
C ALA A 196 11.33 16.51 5.63
N ASN A 197 10.54 16.06 6.60
CA ASN A 197 10.74 16.32 8.02
C ASN A 197 11.00 15.07 8.87
N SER A 198 10.89 13.87 8.32
CA SER A 198 11.07 12.63 9.06
C SER A 198 11.84 11.59 8.24
N LEU A 199 12.69 10.81 8.91
CA LEU A 199 13.43 9.71 8.31
C LEU A 199 13.44 8.54 9.27
N THR A 200 12.92 7.40 8.82
CA THR A 200 12.94 6.13 9.55
C THR A 200 13.61 5.06 8.71
N GLN A 201 14.47 4.28 9.32
CA GLN A 201 15.15 3.14 8.69
C GLN A 201 14.73 1.83 9.36
N TYR A 202 14.74 0.75 8.60
CA TYR A 202 14.33 -0.58 9.03
C TYR A 202 15.44 -1.56 8.70
N THR A 203 15.70 -2.49 9.62
CA THR A 203 16.58 -3.63 9.36
C THR A 203 15.89 -4.93 9.71
N TYR A 204 16.41 -6.02 9.17
CA TYR A 204 15.83 -7.36 9.33
C TYR A 204 16.88 -8.35 9.80
N ASP A 205 16.43 -9.42 10.45
CA ASP A 205 17.28 -10.56 10.78
C ASP A 205 17.43 -11.52 9.59
N GLU A 206 18.23 -12.57 9.77
CA GLU A 206 18.51 -13.57 8.73
C GLU A 206 17.26 -14.34 8.26
N LEU A 207 16.20 -14.37 9.09
CA LEU A 207 14.91 -14.95 8.77
C LEU A 207 13.92 -13.93 8.19
N ARG A 208 14.41 -12.74 7.80
CA ARG A 208 13.64 -11.65 7.21
C ARG A 208 12.57 -11.05 8.14
N ARG A 209 12.73 -11.19 9.45
CA ARG A 209 11.86 -10.56 10.46
C ARG A 209 12.43 -9.21 10.88
N LEU A 210 11.57 -8.26 11.23
CA LEU A 210 11.97 -6.90 11.60
C LEU A 210 12.91 -6.93 12.83
N LYS A 211 14.11 -6.39 12.70
CA LYS A 211 15.14 -6.38 13.75
C LYS A 211 15.27 -5.01 14.40
N THR A 212 15.31 -3.94 13.61
CA THR A 212 15.34 -2.58 14.14
C THR A 212 14.43 -1.63 13.37
N VAL A 213 13.94 -0.62 14.08
CA VAL A 213 13.32 0.58 13.51
C VAL A 213 14.08 1.77 14.10
N THR A 214 14.78 2.52 13.26
CA THR A 214 15.61 3.65 13.68
C THR A 214 15.05 4.94 13.12
N ALA A 215 14.54 5.81 13.99
CA ALA A 215 14.16 7.16 13.62
C ALA A 215 15.41 8.04 13.67
N LEU A 216 15.81 8.57 12.51
CA LEU A 216 16.96 9.47 12.33
C LEU A 216 16.56 10.94 12.28
N LYS A 217 15.28 11.21 11.99
CA LYS A 217 14.74 12.58 11.93
C LYS A 217 13.25 12.56 12.29
N ARG A 218 12.80 13.55 13.06
CA ARG A 218 11.39 13.78 13.41
C ARG A 218 11.12 15.28 13.47
N ASN A 219 10.07 15.75 12.79
CA ASN A 219 9.66 17.15 12.77
C ASN A 219 10.79 18.14 12.40
N GLY A 220 11.64 17.75 11.43
CA GLY A 220 12.76 18.60 11.01
C GLY A 220 14.05 18.40 11.83
N VAL A 221 13.96 17.79 13.01
CA VAL A 221 15.06 17.65 13.97
C VAL A 221 15.71 16.27 13.82
N ALA A 222 17.05 16.26 13.75
CA ALA A 222 17.82 15.02 13.77
C ALA A 222 17.71 14.36 15.14
N ILE A 223 17.38 13.07 15.15
CA ILE A 223 17.30 12.22 16.34
C ILE A 223 18.05 10.91 16.03
N ASN A 224 18.29 10.07 17.04
CA ASN A 224 18.82 8.73 16.81
C ASN A 224 18.18 7.76 17.79
N GLU A 225 16.92 7.48 17.55
CA GLU A 225 16.08 6.65 18.40
C GLU A 225 15.86 5.31 17.73
N THR A 226 16.39 4.24 18.32
CA THR A 226 16.25 2.88 17.78
C THR A 226 15.35 2.04 18.66
N THR A 227 14.34 1.42 18.05
CA THR A 227 13.58 0.31 18.63
C THR A 227 14.14 -1.00 18.11
N THR A 228 14.46 -1.95 18.99
CA THR A 228 15.01 -3.26 18.64
C THR A 228 14.04 -4.37 18.98
N TYR A 229 13.94 -5.37 18.09
CA TYR A 229 13.08 -6.53 18.22
C TYR A 229 13.94 -7.79 18.27
N THR A 230 13.56 -8.74 19.13
CA THR A 230 14.14 -10.07 19.15
C THR A 230 13.05 -11.13 19.11
N TYR A 231 13.43 -12.35 18.78
CA TYR A 231 12.50 -13.46 18.59
C TYR A 231 13.08 -14.75 19.17
N ASP A 232 12.20 -15.65 19.59
CA ASP A 232 12.57 -17.01 19.93
C ASP A 232 12.85 -17.86 18.67
N LYS A 233 13.20 -19.14 18.91
CA LYS A 233 13.56 -20.10 17.86
C LYS A 233 12.39 -20.47 16.95
N VAL A 234 11.15 -20.34 17.41
CA VAL A 234 9.95 -20.74 16.66
C VAL A 234 9.26 -19.57 15.98
N GLY A 235 9.72 -18.34 16.20
CA GLY A 235 9.24 -17.16 15.50
C GLY A 235 8.51 -16.15 16.38
N ASN A 236 8.22 -16.48 17.64
CA ASN A 236 7.52 -15.55 18.52
C ASN A 236 8.45 -14.43 18.93
N ARG A 237 7.89 -13.23 19.13
CA ARG A 237 8.67 -12.07 19.56
C ARG A 237 9.10 -12.27 21.00
N SER A 238 10.39 -12.20 21.31
CA SER A 238 10.89 -12.35 22.68
C SER A 238 10.99 -11.00 23.40
N THR A 239 11.51 -9.97 22.73
CA THR A 239 11.61 -8.62 23.31
C THR A 239 11.33 -7.49 22.31
N VAL A 240 10.93 -6.34 22.88
CA VAL A 240 10.94 -5.03 22.21
C VAL A 240 11.68 -4.05 23.12
N ALA A 241 12.85 -3.57 22.71
CA ALA A 241 13.60 -2.54 23.43
C ALA A 241 13.36 -1.18 22.78
N LEU A 242 12.80 -0.24 23.54
CA LEU A 242 12.53 1.13 23.13
C LEU A 242 13.76 2.03 23.36
N PRO A 243 13.89 3.14 22.61
CA PRO A 243 15.03 4.06 22.74
C PRO A 243 15.14 4.74 24.10
N ASN A 244 14.06 4.79 24.87
CA ASN A 244 14.04 5.34 26.24
C ASN A 244 14.53 4.34 27.31
N GLY A 245 15.04 3.17 26.91
CA GLY A 245 15.55 2.14 27.82
C GLY A 245 14.48 1.21 28.39
N VAL A 246 13.20 1.39 28.03
CA VAL A 246 12.14 0.46 28.40
C VAL A 246 12.19 -0.76 27.50
N VAL A 247 12.21 -1.95 28.11
CA VAL A 247 12.17 -3.24 27.40
C VAL A 247 10.87 -3.94 27.74
N THR A 248 10.18 -4.40 26.70
CA THR A 248 9.04 -5.30 26.83
C THR A 248 9.51 -6.72 26.59
N TYR A 249 9.25 -7.62 27.54
CA TYR A 249 9.50 -9.06 27.44
C TYR A 249 8.20 -9.81 27.23
N TYR A 250 8.24 -10.84 26.39
CA TYR A 250 7.10 -11.69 26.07
C TYR A 250 7.42 -13.13 26.44
N ALA A 251 6.47 -13.83 27.06
CA ALA A 251 6.55 -15.26 27.32
C ALA A 251 5.32 -15.98 26.78
N TYR A 252 5.54 -17.20 26.30
CA TYR A 252 4.54 -18.02 25.61
C TYR A 252 4.45 -19.39 26.25
N ASP A 253 3.28 -20.02 26.15
CA ASP A 253 3.13 -21.44 26.46
C ASP A 253 3.66 -22.33 25.32
N THR A 254 3.60 -23.64 25.52
CA THR A 254 4.06 -24.65 24.55
C THR A 254 3.25 -24.67 23.24
N LEU A 255 2.10 -23.99 23.19
CA LEU A 255 1.26 -23.83 22.01
C LEU A 255 1.50 -22.46 21.34
N ASN A 256 2.57 -21.75 21.71
CA ASN A 256 2.93 -20.41 21.22
C ASN A 256 1.89 -19.33 21.52
N ARG A 257 1.11 -19.49 22.59
CA ARG A 257 0.12 -18.49 23.02
C ARG A 257 0.74 -17.62 24.10
N LEU A 258 0.55 -16.30 24.00
CA LEU A 258 1.13 -15.33 24.94
C LEU A 258 0.55 -15.51 26.35
N THR A 259 1.41 -15.80 27.33
CA THR A 259 1.03 -15.95 28.75
C THR A 259 1.50 -14.80 29.61
N ASN A 260 2.61 -14.14 29.26
CA ASN A 260 3.14 -13.04 30.06
C ASN A 260 3.69 -11.91 29.19
N LEU A 261 3.54 -10.69 29.70
CA LEU A 261 4.12 -9.49 29.15
C LEU A 261 4.68 -8.62 30.29
N THR A 262 5.94 -8.21 30.21
CA THR A 262 6.57 -7.37 31.23
C THR A 262 7.23 -6.16 30.59
N HIS A 263 6.79 -4.96 30.95
CA HIS A 263 7.46 -3.70 30.64
C HIS A 263 8.41 -3.34 31.77
N GLN A 264 9.68 -3.15 31.46
CA GLN A 264 10.74 -2.97 32.45
C GLN A 264 11.66 -1.81 32.04
N ALA A 265 11.98 -0.93 32.98
CA ALA A 265 13.03 0.08 32.84
C ALA A 265 14.22 -0.29 33.76
N GLY A 266 15.36 -0.62 33.17
CA GLY A 266 16.49 -1.18 33.94
C GLY A 266 16.10 -2.50 34.59
N THR A 267 16.09 -2.58 35.92
CA THR A 267 15.60 -3.73 36.70
C THR A 267 14.19 -3.54 37.27
N THR A 268 13.57 -2.38 37.03
CA THR A 268 12.28 -2.01 37.60
C THR A 268 11.15 -2.40 36.66
N ASN A 269 10.21 -3.22 37.13
CA ASN A 269 8.98 -3.50 36.40
C ASN A 269 8.05 -2.28 36.46
N LEU A 270 7.66 -1.78 35.30
CA LEU A 270 6.68 -0.69 35.17
C LEU A 270 5.26 -1.26 35.08
N ALA A 271 5.09 -2.34 34.34
CA ALA A 271 3.83 -3.06 34.23
C ALA A 271 4.07 -4.52 33.87
N THR A 272 3.35 -5.44 34.51
CA THR A 272 3.37 -6.86 34.16
C THR A 272 1.95 -7.36 33.93
N TYR A 273 1.77 -8.21 32.94
CA TYR A 273 0.52 -8.86 32.61
C TYR A 273 0.74 -10.36 32.57
N THR A 274 -0.09 -11.12 33.28
CA THR A 274 -0.10 -12.59 33.25
C THR A 274 -1.49 -13.07 32.84
N TYR A 275 -1.57 -13.98 31.87
CA TYR A 275 -2.81 -14.47 31.30
C TYR A 275 -2.99 -15.95 31.58
N ALA A 276 -4.19 -16.34 32.03
CA ALA A 276 -4.63 -17.73 31.98
C ALA A 276 -5.49 -17.94 30.75
N LEU A 277 -5.23 -19.01 30.02
CA LEU A 277 -5.90 -19.37 28.78
C LEU A 277 -6.65 -20.68 28.96
N ASP A 278 -7.84 -20.77 28.37
CA ASP A 278 -8.55 -22.05 28.23
C ASP A 278 -7.93 -22.93 27.13
N LEU A 279 -8.49 -24.12 26.92
CA LEU A 279 -8.03 -25.06 25.90
C LEU A 279 -8.19 -24.52 24.47
N THR A 280 -9.11 -23.59 24.24
CA THR A 280 -9.32 -22.94 22.94
C THR A 280 -8.40 -21.73 22.72
N GLY A 281 -7.62 -21.35 23.74
CA GLY A 281 -6.71 -20.20 23.69
C GLY A 281 -7.36 -18.88 24.09
N ARG A 282 -8.55 -18.90 24.68
CA ARG A 282 -9.21 -17.68 25.18
C ARG A 282 -8.72 -17.34 26.58
N ARG A 283 -8.54 -16.05 26.84
CA ARG A 283 -8.23 -15.53 28.17
C ARG A 283 -9.43 -15.71 29.11
N THR A 284 -9.22 -16.41 30.21
CA THR A 284 -10.20 -16.57 31.31
C THR A 284 -9.82 -15.74 32.53
N ASN A 285 -8.53 -15.40 32.65
CA ASN A 285 -8.02 -14.53 33.70
C ASN A 285 -6.84 -13.69 33.19
N ALA A 286 -6.72 -12.47 33.71
CA ALA A 286 -5.52 -11.67 33.61
C ALA A 286 -5.16 -11.08 34.98
N VAL A 287 -3.87 -11.05 35.30
CA VAL A 287 -3.32 -10.32 36.43
C VAL A 287 -2.43 -9.22 35.90
N GLU A 288 -2.79 -7.98 36.19
CA GLU A 288 -2.05 -6.78 35.83
C GLU A 288 -1.43 -6.19 37.10
N VAL A 289 -0.14 -5.92 37.08
CA VAL A 289 0.57 -5.25 38.18
C VAL A 289 1.20 -4.01 37.60
N LEU A 290 0.75 -2.83 38.05
CA LEU A 290 1.10 -1.53 37.50
C LEU A 290 1.83 -0.70 38.55
N ARG A 291 3.06 -0.28 38.23
CA ARG A 291 3.82 0.64 39.10
C ARG A 291 3.17 2.01 39.07
N GLN A 292 2.90 2.57 40.25
CA GLN A 292 2.33 3.89 40.45
C GLN A 292 3.45 4.95 40.55
N GLU A 293 3.08 6.24 40.50
CA GLU A 293 4.02 7.36 40.61
C GLU A 293 4.76 7.37 41.97
N ASP A 294 4.07 6.99 43.04
CA ASP A 294 4.63 6.85 44.39
C ASP A 294 5.55 5.63 44.56
N GLY A 295 5.71 4.81 43.51
CA GLY A 295 6.52 3.60 43.50
C GLY A 295 5.83 2.35 44.05
N SER A 296 4.60 2.46 44.54
CA SER A 296 3.77 1.31 44.90
C SER A 296 3.28 0.56 43.66
N TYR A 297 2.67 -0.60 43.87
CA TYR A 297 2.08 -1.40 42.79
C TYR A 297 0.58 -1.57 42.99
N LEU A 298 -0.18 -1.22 41.95
CA LEU A 298 -1.59 -1.53 41.84
C LEU A 298 -1.75 -2.89 41.17
N THR A 299 -2.45 -3.82 41.81
CA THR A 299 -2.71 -5.15 41.24
C THR A 299 -4.18 -5.24 40.85
N ILE A 300 -4.44 -5.58 39.59
CA ILE A 300 -5.78 -5.77 39.04
C ILE A 300 -5.89 -7.21 38.54
N THR A 301 -6.83 -7.97 39.08
CA THR A 301 -7.15 -9.33 38.64
C THR A 301 -8.48 -9.32 37.91
N GLN A 302 -8.41 -9.53 36.59
CA GLN A 302 -9.55 -9.67 35.71
C GLN A 302 -9.93 -11.14 35.56
N ARG A 303 -11.22 -11.47 35.64
CA ARG A 303 -11.74 -12.82 35.36
C ARG A 303 -12.93 -12.73 34.45
N TRP A 304 -12.98 -13.59 33.44
CA TRP A 304 -14.05 -13.63 32.46
C TRP A 304 -14.69 -15.01 32.41
N ALA A 305 -16.03 -15.03 32.35
CA ALA A 305 -16.81 -16.23 32.13
C ALA A 305 -17.62 -16.09 30.84
N PHE A 306 -17.81 -17.21 30.15
CA PHE A 306 -18.47 -17.26 28.86
C PHE A 306 -19.55 -18.34 28.85
N ASP A 307 -20.57 -18.17 28.02
CA ASP A 307 -21.52 -19.24 27.71
C ASP A 307 -20.96 -20.19 26.64
N GLN A 308 -21.75 -21.22 26.29
CA GLN A 308 -21.38 -22.22 25.27
C GLN A 308 -21.29 -21.64 23.85
N MET A 309 -21.93 -20.49 23.59
CA MET A 309 -21.81 -19.74 22.34
C MET A 309 -20.64 -18.74 22.39
N TYR A 310 -19.84 -18.80 23.46
CA TYR A 310 -18.66 -17.99 23.67
C TYR A 310 -18.92 -16.49 23.86
N ARG A 311 -20.13 -16.13 24.29
CA ARG A 311 -20.48 -14.75 24.68
C ARG A 311 -20.10 -14.52 26.14
N LEU A 312 -19.59 -13.33 26.45
CA LEU A 312 -19.11 -12.95 27.78
C LEU A 312 -20.29 -12.79 28.76
N THR A 313 -20.43 -13.67 29.76
CA THR A 313 -21.53 -13.59 30.73
C THR A 313 -21.14 -12.84 31.99
N ASN A 314 -19.87 -12.89 32.39
CA ASN A 314 -19.38 -12.23 33.59
C ASN A 314 -17.98 -11.69 33.39
N GLU A 315 -17.73 -10.53 33.99
CA GLU A 315 -16.42 -9.90 34.09
C GLU A 315 -16.24 -9.43 35.52
N VAL A 316 -15.22 -9.94 36.20
CA VAL A 316 -14.87 -9.54 37.56
C VAL A 316 -13.53 -8.84 37.52
N SER A 317 -13.48 -7.61 38.03
CA SER A 317 -12.28 -6.81 38.22
C SER A 317 -12.03 -6.63 39.71
N LEU A 318 -11.00 -7.30 40.23
CA LEU A 318 -10.55 -7.15 41.61
C LEU A 318 -9.27 -6.33 41.63
N CYS A 319 -9.33 -5.14 42.20
CA CYS A 319 -8.19 -4.26 42.36
C CYS A 319 -7.71 -4.27 43.80
N SER A 320 -6.40 -4.18 44.02
CA SER A 320 -5.81 -4.02 45.37
C SER A 320 -6.31 -2.76 46.08
N SER A 321 -6.80 -1.76 45.33
CA SER A 321 -7.66 -0.71 45.85
C SER A 321 -9.14 -1.04 45.57
N ALA A 322 -9.87 -1.36 46.65
CA ALA A 322 -11.26 -1.81 46.56
C ALA A 322 -12.18 -0.83 45.81
N SER A 323 -11.87 0.46 45.82
CA SER A 323 -12.63 1.50 45.11
C SER A 323 -12.70 1.31 43.59
N TYR A 324 -11.74 0.59 43.01
CA TYR A 324 -11.70 0.28 41.57
C TYR A 324 -12.22 -1.12 41.23
N SER A 325 -12.64 -1.89 42.24
CA SER A 325 -13.17 -3.23 42.01
C SER A 325 -14.62 -3.17 41.52
N TYR A 326 -14.95 -4.01 40.55
CA TYR A 326 -16.31 -4.15 40.05
C TYR A 326 -16.58 -5.57 39.54
N THR A 327 -17.86 -5.92 39.44
CA THR A 327 -18.34 -7.11 38.73
C THR A 327 -19.42 -6.70 37.74
N ASN A 328 -19.22 -7.01 36.47
CA ASN A 328 -20.25 -6.94 35.45
C ASN A 328 -20.83 -8.35 35.22
N SER A 329 -22.15 -8.42 35.07
CA SER A 329 -22.84 -9.59 34.54
C SER A 329 -23.71 -9.19 33.36
N TYR A 330 -23.81 -10.06 32.38
CA TYR A 330 -24.43 -9.78 31.08
C TYR A 330 -25.47 -10.85 30.77
N ARG A 331 -26.57 -10.42 30.13
CA ARG A 331 -27.58 -11.32 29.57
C ARG A 331 -27.84 -10.95 28.12
N TYR A 332 -28.05 -11.99 27.33
CA TYR A 332 -28.24 -11.91 25.90
C TYR A 332 -29.54 -12.56 25.51
N ASP A 333 -30.18 -12.03 24.48
CA ASP A 333 -31.32 -12.70 23.86
C ASP A 333 -30.86 -13.89 22.99
N GLN A 334 -31.79 -14.50 22.27
CA GLN A 334 -31.51 -15.68 21.44
C GLN A 334 -30.61 -15.35 20.23
N VAL A 335 -30.66 -14.13 19.72
CA VAL A 335 -29.87 -13.70 18.54
C VAL A 335 -28.54 -13.07 18.95
N GLY A 336 -28.33 -12.78 20.23
CA GLY A 336 -27.06 -12.32 20.79
C GLY A 336 -27.02 -10.83 21.14
N ASN A 337 -28.16 -10.12 21.12
CA ASN A 337 -28.20 -8.75 21.61
C ASN A 337 -28.09 -8.75 23.13
N ARG A 338 -27.23 -7.88 23.67
CA ARG A 338 -27.10 -7.69 25.12
C ARG A 338 -28.27 -6.87 25.64
N PHE A 339 -29.30 -7.54 26.14
CA PHE A 339 -30.48 -6.87 26.71
C PHE A 339 -30.32 -6.48 28.18
N SER A 340 -29.30 -6.98 28.88
CA SER A 340 -29.02 -6.56 30.26
C SER A 340 -27.53 -6.57 30.62
N LYS A 341 -27.12 -5.58 31.40
CA LYS A 341 -25.83 -5.49 32.09
C LYS A 341 -26.07 -5.08 33.54
N THR A 342 -25.57 -5.84 34.50
CA THR A 342 -25.56 -5.43 35.92
C THR A 342 -24.12 -5.20 36.36
N ARG A 343 -23.81 -3.99 36.83
CA ARG A 343 -22.51 -3.60 37.40
C ARG A 343 -22.64 -3.44 38.91
N VAL A 344 -21.88 -4.23 39.67
CA VAL A 344 -21.73 -4.11 41.12
C VAL A 344 -20.36 -3.53 41.41
N GLN A 345 -20.29 -2.47 42.21
CA GLN A 345 -19.06 -1.86 42.69
C GLN A 345 -19.25 -1.32 44.11
N SER A 346 -18.19 -0.78 44.72
CA SER A 346 -18.24 -0.27 46.10
C SER A 346 -19.31 0.80 46.33
N THR A 347 -19.59 1.63 45.31
CA THR A 347 -20.58 2.71 45.39
C THR A 347 -22.03 2.26 45.18
N GLY A 348 -22.28 1.00 44.83
CA GLY A 348 -23.61 0.46 44.59
C GLY A 348 -23.72 -0.44 43.36
N THR A 349 -24.96 -0.77 43.02
CA THR A 349 -25.29 -1.63 41.88
C THR A 349 -26.11 -0.85 40.86
N ILE A 350 -25.63 -0.83 39.61
CA ILE A 350 -26.36 -0.25 38.47
C ILE A 350 -26.72 -1.36 37.49
N THR A 351 -28.00 -1.44 37.12
CA THR A 351 -28.47 -2.34 36.07
C THR A 351 -28.87 -1.52 34.86
N THR A 352 -28.33 -1.85 33.69
CA THR A 352 -28.71 -1.29 32.41
C THR A 352 -29.48 -2.33 31.62
N THR A 353 -30.64 -1.96 31.08
CA THR A 353 -31.49 -2.81 30.23
C THR A 353 -31.67 -2.19 28.86
N ASN A 354 -31.59 -3.02 27.83
CA ASN A 354 -31.70 -2.59 26.43
C ASN A 354 -32.91 -3.23 25.75
N LEU A 355 -33.60 -2.46 24.93
CA LEU A 355 -34.68 -2.92 24.05
C LEU A 355 -34.26 -2.73 22.60
N PHE A 356 -34.57 -3.71 21.76
CA PHE A 356 -34.22 -3.73 20.34
C PHE A 356 -35.48 -3.88 19.49
N ASN A 357 -35.44 -3.38 18.26
CA ASN A 357 -36.46 -3.66 17.26
C ASN A 357 -36.19 -5.00 16.54
N ALA A 358 -37.05 -5.37 15.59
CA ALA A 358 -36.92 -6.62 14.83
C ALA A 358 -35.69 -6.68 13.90
N ASN A 359 -35.00 -5.54 13.67
CA ASN A 359 -33.77 -5.44 12.89
C ASN A 359 -32.52 -5.36 13.79
N ASP A 360 -32.63 -5.75 15.07
CA ASP A 360 -31.56 -5.70 16.08
C ASP A 360 -31.02 -4.27 16.35
N GLN A 361 -31.80 -3.24 16.05
CA GLN A 361 -31.43 -1.85 16.34
C GLN A 361 -31.89 -1.47 17.75
N LEU A 362 -31.01 -0.85 18.53
CA LEU A 362 -31.26 -0.43 19.91
C LEU A 362 -32.31 0.68 19.94
N LEU A 363 -33.48 0.42 20.53
CA LEU A 363 -34.56 1.42 20.70
C LEU A 363 -34.44 2.19 22.01
N GLN A 364 -34.04 1.50 23.08
CA GLN A 364 -33.97 2.08 24.41
C GLN A 364 -32.84 1.46 25.21
N GLU A 365 -32.15 2.29 25.99
CA GLU A 365 -31.18 1.89 27.01
C GLU A 365 -31.57 2.59 28.32
N VAL A 366 -31.88 1.83 29.37
CA VAL A 366 -32.32 2.37 30.65
C VAL A 366 -31.41 1.87 31.76
N SER A 367 -30.86 2.78 32.55
CA SER A 367 -30.03 2.49 33.71
C SER A 367 -30.81 2.71 35.02
N TRP A 368 -30.61 1.79 35.96
CA TRP A 368 -31.35 1.69 37.22
C TRP A 368 -30.37 1.53 38.39
N SER A 369 -30.59 2.28 39.47
CA SER A 369 -29.98 2.04 40.78
C SER A 369 -31.05 1.45 41.69
N GLY A 370 -30.99 0.14 41.93
CA GLY A 370 -32.12 -0.59 42.52
C GLY A 370 -33.37 -0.47 41.65
N SER A 371 -34.47 0.03 42.21
CA SER A 371 -35.73 0.29 41.49
C SER A 371 -35.83 1.72 40.93
N THR A 372 -34.82 2.56 41.15
CA THR A 372 -34.83 3.96 40.71
C THR A 372 -34.15 4.10 39.36
N MET A 373 -34.87 4.59 38.35
CA MET A 373 -34.29 4.93 37.05
C MET A 373 -33.33 6.11 37.22
N THR A 374 -32.07 5.95 36.80
CA THR A 374 -31.06 7.02 36.82
C THR A 374 -30.97 7.73 35.48
N GLU A 375 -31.12 6.98 34.39
CA GLU A 375 -30.99 7.48 33.03
C GLU A 375 -31.78 6.60 32.05
N SER A 376 -32.41 7.21 31.04
CA SER A 376 -33.05 6.53 29.91
C SER A 376 -32.65 7.22 28.61
N ASN A 377 -32.02 6.48 27.71
CA ASN A 377 -31.71 6.91 26.35
C ASN A 377 -32.68 6.25 25.37
N GLY A 378 -33.33 7.03 24.51
CA GLY A 378 -34.19 6.56 23.43
C GLY A 378 -33.56 6.83 22.06
N TYR A 379 -33.80 5.94 21.09
CA TYR A 379 -33.22 6.01 19.75
C TYR A 379 -34.31 5.74 18.70
N ALA A 380 -34.33 6.56 17.64
CA ALA A 380 -35.24 6.39 16.51
C ALA A 380 -34.45 6.29 15.21
N TYR A 381 -34.89 5.42 14.30
CA TYR A 381 -34.23 5.16 13.02
C TYR A 381 -35.20 5.35 11.85
N ASP A 382 -34.65 5.73 10.70
CA ASP A 382 -35.38 5.68 9.44
C ASP A 382 -35.44 4.25 8.89
N SER A 383 -36.12 4.08 7.75
CA SER A 383 -36.25 2.79 7.07
C SER A 383 -34.96 2.24 6.47
N ASN A 384 -33.94 3.08 6.27
CA ASN A 384 -32.62 2.69 5.80
C ASN A 384 -31.66 2.37 6.96
N GLY A 385 -32.12 2.52 8.21
CA GLY A 385 -31.36 2.28 9.42
C GLY A 385 -30.50 3.45 9.88
N SER A 386 -30.67 4.64 9.30
CA SER A 386 -30.02 5.87 9.79
C SER A 386 -30.66 6.31 11.10
N LEU A 387 -29.84 6.71 12.08
CA LEU A 387 -30.33 7.29 13.32
C LEU A 387 -30.96 8.66 13.04
N LEU A 388 -32.24 8.82 13.38
CA LEU A 388 -33.00 10.07 13.22
C LEU A 388 -32.97 10.94 14.47
N ALA A 389 -32.97 10.32 15.66
CA ALA A 389 -32.99 11.05 16.91
C ALA A 389 -32.40 10.23 18.05
N LYS A 390 -31.76 10.92 18.99
CA LYS A 390 -31.43 10.39 20.31
C LYS A 390 -32.05 11.29 21.39
N THR A 391 -32.81 10.68 22.30
CA THR A 391 -33.37 11.37 23.47
C THR A 391 -32.67 10.88 24.74
N ASN A 392 -32.41 11.78 25.68
CA ASN A 392 -31.90 11.44 27.01
C ASN A 392 -32.88 11.95 28.07
N THR A 393 -33.18 11.12 29.07
CA THR A 393 -33.96 11.50 30.25
C THR A 393 -33.21 11.01 31.48
N SER A 394 -32.71 11.94 32.29
CA SER A 394 -32.11 11.64 33.58
C SER A 394 -33.07 11.95 34.73
N SER A 395 -32.82 11.38 35.90
CA SER A 395 -33.58 11.68 37.13
C SER A 395 -33.49 13.16 37.56
N SER A 396 -32.53 13.91 37.01
CA SER A 396 -32.39 15.36 37.12
C SER A 396 -32.79 16.02 35.81
N SER A 397 -34.10 16.19 35.60
CA SER A 397 -34.78 16.78 34.45
C SER A 397 -33.91 17.64 33.52
N ALA A 398 -33.36 17.03 32.48
CA ALA A 398 -32.87 17.72 31.30
C ALA A 398 -33.04 16.78 30.10
N THR A 399 -34.06 17.02 29.29
CA THR A 399 -34.21 16.36 27.98
C THR A 399 -33.29 17.07 27.00
N ALA A 400 -32.19 16.43 26.62
CA ALA A 400 -31.38 16.86 25.49
C ALA A 400 -31.82 16.08 24.23
N LEU A 401 -32.19 16.82 23.18
CA LEU A 401 -32.41 16.29 21.84
C LEU A 401 -31.11 16.49 21.07
N TYR A 402 -30.57 15.41 20.51
CA TYR A 402 -29.35 15.42 19.68
C TYR A 402 -29.66 14.99 18.26
#